data_AF-A0A0A1PZW1-F1
#
_entry.id   AF-A0A0A1PZW1-F1
#
_cell.length_a   1.000
_cell.length_b   1.000
_cell.length_c   1.000
_cell.angle_alpha   90.00
_cell.angle_beta   90.00
_cell.angle_gamma   90.00
#
_symmetry.space_group_name_H-M   'P 1'
#
loop_
_entity.id
_entity.type
_entity.pdbx_description
1 polymer ?
#
loop_
_entity_poly.entity_id
_entity_poly.type
_entity_poly.pdbx_seq_one_letter_code
_entity_poly.pdbx_strand_id
1 'polypeptide(L)'
;MSGNGQDIIEVGLSRIRQPYVLGAVVPLDNPHWKGPWDCAEFASWCTYQAYGLIFGAGRAARVAKAEPYSGHWYSEAQTRGRVIAWKDALAVPGALLIRAPTAGRIGHVAISMGDHERTLEARGAAFGVGIFNKAAQRPWGIGCLLPGVDYETDGTLPPPKTRPRRGPKPKPDLPAGYLWLTTPNQKGAAIVALQRALAAVGIDPGPIDGEFGPMTHAAVVGFQIVKLLEVDGIVGPNTAATLGLAFPVHPSPNDEAIFAAAHRQTGSGPIRLPAAAGAFDGVIDINRNGRMFRARTASGLSFIVGSSTSYTDDMNRVGLFQGSTAITDSLRFGSYKAVDFAAAFGQWAHFIEPTLTAESGARFATINTYDRAAFTFGAPQLAAHTPEANFILYLRALLDLPDADKHFPELSLRTNASGRRTVHLANGHGPVDLEEVTVVLRPNGRREPQLARLMAYLNGSPTEVDANELSAAARLMNWLRTDAKAKELQIGVFIDGAKALLKTAKTKVSGFDGSDWRTALWIMDIRHQGRASYDELSAAMASAAPEKALRKLGLARFKERIRTVEAAVERMAASGVMTGFRV
;
A
#
# COMPACT_ATOMS: atom_id res chain seq x y z
N MET A 1 34.48 -1.84 -37.35
CA MET A 1 34.34 -1.03 -36.12
C MET A 1 35.67 -0.37 -35.87
N SER A 2 35.61 0.93 -35.58
CA SER A 2 36.72 1.85 -35.44
C SER A 2 37.53 1.66 -34.15
N GLY A 3 36.99 0.90 -33.20
CA GLY A 3 37.58 0.64 -31.89
C GLY A 3 37.22 1.69 -30.84
N ASN A 4 36.42 2.70 -31.22
CA ASN A 4 36.11 3.83 -30.38
C ASN A 4 34.62 3.92 -29.97
N GLY A 5 34.32 4.76 -28.98
CA GLY A 5 32.96 4.90 -28.44
C GLY A 5 31.84 5.10 -29.48
N GLN A 6 32.15 5.63 -30.67
CA GLN A 6 31.19 5.81 -31.77
C GLN A 6 30.56 4.50 -32.25
N ASP A 7 31.30 3.39 -32.20
CA ASP A 7 30.81 2.08 -32.65
C ASP A 7 29.55 1.63 -31.87
N ILE A 8 29.45 1.99 -30.58
CA ILE A 8 28.28 1.69 -29.72
C ILE A 8 27.06 2.48 -30.20
N ILE A 9 27.27 3.75 -30.57
CA ILE A 9 26.23 4.62 -31.10
C ILE A 9 25.74 4.04 -32.42
N GLU A 10 26.62 3.72 -33.36
CA GLU A 10 26.26 3.19 -34.67
C GLU A 10 25.41 1.92 -34.59
N VAL A 11 25.80 0.99 -33.70
CA VAL A 11 25.01 -0.21 -33.41
C VAL A 11 23.61 0.16 -32.92
N GLY A 12 23.49 1.07 -31.94
CA GLY A 12 22.21 1.47 -31.39
C GLY A 12 21.33 2.28 -32.36
N LEU A 13 21.92 3.08 -33.26
CA LEU A 13 21.20 3.84 -34.29
C LEU A 13 20.38 2.91 -35.20
N SER A 14 20.84 1.67 -35.41
CA SER A 14 20.13 0.65 -36.20
C SER A 14 18.81 0.16 -35.55
N ARG A 15 18.50 0.60 -34.32
CA ARG A 15 17.36 0.18 -33.51
C ARG A 15 16.38 1.30 -33.18
N ILE A 16 16.60 2.53 -33.67
CA ILE A 16 15.67 3.64 -33.44
C ILE A 16 14.24 3.26 -33.87
N ARG A 17 13.25 3.75 -33.12
CA ARG A 17 11.79 3.49 -33.24
C ARG A 17 11.34 2.09 -32.82
N GLN A 18 12.24 1.21 -32.37
CA GLN A 18 11.84 -0.09 -31.86
C GLN A 18 11.20 0.01 -30.47
N PRO A 19 10.26 -0.89 -30.13
CA PRO A 19 9.42 -0.77 -28.95
C PRO A 19 10.19 -1.00 -27.64
N TYR A 20 9.76 -0.32 -26.58
CA TYR A 20 10.27 -0.50 -25.23
C TYR A 20 9.28 -1.29 -24.38
N VAL A 21 9.79 -2.24 -23.58
CA VAL A 21 9.05 -2.92 -22.51
C VAL A 21 9.94 -2.99 -21.28
N LEU A 22 9.45 -2.48 -20.15
CA LEU A 22 10.18 -2.54 -18.88
C LEU A 22 10.38 -4.02 -18.47
N GLY A 23 11.63 -4.42 -18.25
CA GLY A 23 11.98 -5.80 -17.94
C GLY A 23 11.92 -6.74 -19.14
N ALA A 24 12.09 -6.22 -20.36
CA ALA A 24 12.35 -7.05 -21.54
C ALA A 24 13.60 -7.92 -21.30
N VAL A 25 13.64 -9.09 -21.90
CA VAL A 25 14.81 -9.98 -21.87
C VAL A 25 15.39 -10.03 -23.28
N VAL A 26 16.65 -9.63 -23.44
CA VAL A 26 17.28 -9.54 -24.77
C VAL A 26 18.41 -10.55 -24.91
N PRO A 27 18.37 -11.43 -25.93
CA PRO A 27 19.51 -12.28 -26.26
C PRO A 27 20.64 -11.42 -26.84
N LEU A 28 21.66 -11.11 -26.03
CA LEU A 28 22.74 -10.21 -26.39
C LEU A 28 23.54 -10.66 -27.62
N ASP A 29 23.63 -11.97 -27.85
CA ASP A 29 24.32 -12.60 -28.98
C ASP A 29 23.51 -12.65 -30.28
N ASN A 30 22.27 -12.17 -30.27
CA ASN A 30 21.45 -12.10 -31.47
C ASN A 30 21.61 -10.72 -32.16
N PRO A 31 22.39 -10.61 -33.25
CA PRO A 31 22.57 -9.34 -33.98
C PRO A 31 21.30 -8.87 -34.68
N HIS A 32 20.29 -9.72 -34.86
CA HIS A 32 19.06 -9.42 -35.58
C HIS A 32 17.86 -9.17 -34.67
N TRP A 33 18.06 -9.08 -33.36
CA TRP A 33 16.98 -8.77 -32.42
C TRP A 33 16.31 -7.42 -32.76
N LYS A 34 14.97 -7.39 -32.74
CA LYS A 34 14.15 -6.22 -33.10
C LYS A 34 13.34 -5.65 -31.93
N GLY A 35 13.74 -5.99 -30.71
CA GLY A 35 13.02 -5.63 -29.49
C GLY A 35 11.98 -6.69 -29.07
N PRO A 36 11.22 -6.41 -27.99
CA PRO A 36 11.22 -5.15 -27.25
C PRO A 36 12.51 -4.92 -26.44
N TRP A 37 12.77 -3.68 -26.08
CA TRP A 37 13.96 -3.24 -25.36
C TRP A 37 13.64 -2.74 -23.97
N ASP A 38 14.56 -2.94 -23.03
CA ASP A 38 14.65 -2.12 -21.83
C ASP A 38 15.97 -1.31 -21.85
N CYS A 39 16.15 -0.37 -20.92
CA CYS A 39 17.32 0.52 -20.92
C CYS A 39 18.65 -0.20 -20.70
N ALA A 40 18.69 -1.20 -19.81
CA ALA A 40 19.90 -1.91 -19.46
C ALA A 40 20.26 -2.94 -20.54
N GLU A 41 19.25 -3.66 -21.02
CA GLU A 41 19.32 -4.60 -22.13
C GLU A 41 19.79 -3.93 -23.41
N PHE A 42 19.22 -2.78 -23.77
CA PHE A 42 19.63 -2.04 -24.97
C PHE A 42 21.09 -1.60 -24.90
N ALA A 43 21.52 -1.01 -23.78
CA ALA A 43 22.91 -0.58 -23.60
C ALA A 43 23.88 -1.78 -23.62
N SER A 44 23.52 -2.88 -22.97
CA SER A 44 24.33 -4.11 -22.93
C SER A 44 24.39 -4.79 -24.28
N TRP A 45 23.29 -4.80 -25.05
CA TRP A 45 23.26 -5.32 -26.41
C TRP A 45 24.13 -4.48 -27.35
N CYS A 46 24.04 -3.15 -27.29
CA CYS A 46 24.90 -2.28 -28.09
C CYS A 46 26.38 -2.51 -27.77
N THR A 47 26.70 -2.63 -26.48
CA THR A 47 28.06 -2.93 -26.00
C THR A 47 28.57 -4.29 -26.50
N TYR A 48 27.73 -5.32 -26.41
CA TYR A 48 28.10 -6.68 -26.83
C TYR A 48 28.25 -6.79 -28.34
N GLN A 49 27.35 -6.19 -29.11
CA GLN A 49 27.43 -6.19 -30.57
C GLN A 49 28.62 -5.38 -31.08
N ALA A 50 28.99 -4.31 -30.37
CA ALA A 50 30.14 -3.50 -30.75
C ALA A 50 31.49 -4.20 -30.43
N TYR A 51 31.59 -4.87 -29.28
CA TYR A 51 32.89 -5.29 -28.73
C TYR A 51 32.97 -6.73 -28.25
N GLY A 52 31.89 -7.51 -28.34
CA GLY A 52 31.77 -8.82 -27.69
C GLY A 52 31.81 -8.73 -26.14
N LEU A 53 31.70 -7.51 -25.60
CA LEU A 53 31.88 -7.24 -24.18
C LEU A 53 30.56 -7.47 -23.43
N ILE A 54 30.56 -8.44 -22.51
CA ILE A 54 29.45 -8.60 -21.56
C ILE A 54 29.66 -7.58 -20.43
N PHE A 55 28.84 -6.53 -20.42
CA PHE A 55 28.88 -5.47 -19.42
C PHE A 55 27.46 -5.11 -18.96
N GLY A 56 27.32 -4.83 -17.67
CA GLY A 56 26.03 -4.46 -17.08
C GLY A 56 25.09 -5.65 -16.81
N ALA A 57 25.64 -6.87 -16.82
CA ALA A 57 24.94 -8.14 -16.61
C ALA A 57 25.52 -8.95 -15.42
N GLY A 58 26.21 -8.26 -14.50
CA GLY A 58 26.76 -8.80 -13.28
C GLY A 58 28.07 -9.55 -13.52
N ARG A 59 28.16 -10.79 -13.03
CA ARG A 59 29.34 -11.66 -13.18
C ARG A 59 29.16 -12.74 -14.24
N ALA A 60 28.22 -12.56 -15.18
CA ALA A 60 27.98 -13.53 -16.23
C ALA A 60 29.23 -13.71 -17.10
N ALA A 61 29.78 -14.93 -17.11
CA ALA A 61 30.94 -15.29 -17.93
C ALA A 61 30.55 -15.77 -19.34
N ARG A 62 29.26 -16.02 -19.58
CA ARG A 62 28.72 -16.49 -20.87
C ARG A 62 27.52 -15.64 -21.23
N VAL A 63 27.41 -15.27 -22.51
CA VAL A 63 26.38 -14.36 -23.03
C VAL A 63 24.96 -14.90 -22.83
N ALA A 64 24.75 -16.20 -22.99
CA ALA A 64 23.46 -16.87 -22.77
C ALA A 64 22.95 -16.81 -21.31
N LYS A 65 23.76 -16.35 -20.36
CA LYS A 65 23.40 -16.16 -18.94
C LYS A 65 23.46 -14.70 -18.50
N ALA A 66 23.65 -13.78 -19.44
CA ALA A 66 23.67 -12.36 -19.15
C ALA A 66 22.24 -11.89 -18.86
N GLU A 67 22.04 -11.31 -17.68
CA GLU A 67 20.79 -10.62 -17.31
C GLU A 67 21.12 -9.15 -17.04
N PRO A 68 21.09 -8.30 -18.07
CA PRO A 68 21.34 -6.88 -17.92
C PRO A 68 20.44 -6.21 -16.89
N TYR A 69 21.06 -5.37 -16.05
CA TYR A 69 20.35 -4.61 -15.03
C TYR A 69 21.09 -3.31 -14.76
N SER A 70 20.36 -2.20 -14.63
CA SER A 70 20.97 -0.88 -14.33
C SER A 70 21.80 -0.88 -13.05
N GLY A 71 21.47 -1.75 -12.07
CA GLY A 71 22.29 -1.93 -10.86
C GLY A 71 23.61 -2.66 -11.13
N HIS A 72 23.61 -3.62 -12.06
CA HIS A 72 24.83 -4.28 -12.51
C HIS A 72 25.72 -3.29 -13.27
N TRP A 73 25.15 -2.50 -14.19
CA TRP A 73 25.83 -1.38 -14.86
C TRP A 73 26.55 -0.46 -13.86
N TYR A 74 25.85 -0.03 -12.81
CA TYR A 74 26.47 0.80 -11.77
C TYR A 74 27.61 0.09 -11.03
N SER A 75 27.45 -1.19 -10.69
CA SER A 75 28.48 -1.96 -9.97
C SER A 75 29.70 -2.30 -10.83
N GLU A 76 29.49 -2.59 -12.11
CA GLU A 76 30.53 -2.92 -13.07
C GLU A 76 31.29 -1.69 -13.52
N ALA A 77 30.63 -0.54 -13.67
CA ALA A 77 31.30 0.75 -13.90
C ALA A 77 32.37 1.02 -12.84
N GLN A 78 32.12 0.64 -11.58
CA GLN A 78 33.04 0.85 -10.46
C GLN A 78 34.15 -0.20 -10.35
N THR A 79 33.96 -1.38 -10.91
CA THR A 79 34.87 -2.53 -10.70
C THR A 79 35.65 -2.91 -11.95
N ARG A 80 35.08 -2.66 -13.13
CA ARG A 80 35.61 -3.03 -14.45
C ARG A 80 35.69 -1.84 -15.42
N GLY A 81 34.81 -0.86 -15.29
CA GLY A 81 34.82 0.37 -16.10
C GLY A 81 35.67 1.49 -15.50
N ARG A 82 35.71 2.63 -16.20
CA ARG A 82 36.26 3.89 -15.68
C ARG A 82 35.10 4.84 -15.36
N VAL A 83 34.89 5.10 -14.06
CA VAL A 83 33.89 6.05 -13.58
C VAL A 83 34.36 7.49 -13.81
N ILE A 84 33.52 8.29 -14.45
CA ILE A 84 33.70 9.74 -14.66
C ILE A 84 32.45 10.50 -14.18
N ALA A 85 32.49 11.83 -14.12
CA ALA A 85 31.27 12.59 -13.86
C ALA A 85 30.30 12.40 -15.02
N TRP A 86 29.00 12.27 -14.74
CA TRP A 86 28.01 12.08 -15.80
C TRP A 86 27.98 13.27 -16.79
N LYS A 87 28.33 14.48 -16.32
CA LYS A 87 28.44 15.68 -17.15
C LYS A 87 29.58 15.56 -18.18
N ASP A 88 30.71 15.01 -17.75
CA ASP A 88 31.85 14.74 -18.63
C ASP A 88 31.51 13.62 -19.60
N ALA A 89 30.80 12.58 -19.14
CA ALA A 89 30.36 11.49 -20.01
C ALA A 89 29.43 11.98 -21.13
N LEU A 90 28.59 12.98 -20.86
CA LEU A 90 27.69 13.55 -21.87
C LEU A 90 28.44 14.28 -23.01
N ALA A 91 29.73 14.61 -22.79
CA ALA A 91 30.63 15.17 -23.80
C ALA A 91 31.36 14.11 -24.62
N VAL A 92 31.33 12.84 -24.21
CA VAL A 92 32.13 11.76 -24.81
C VAL A 92 31.22 10.83 -25.62
N PRO A 93 31.40 10.72 -26.95
CA PRO A 93 30.62 9.78 -27.77
C PRO A 93 30.74 8.34 -27.25
N GLY A 94 29.61 7.67 -27.08
CA GLY A 94 29.55 6.28 -26.64
C GLY A 94 29.75 6.05 -25.15
N ALA A 95 30.09 7.09 -24.37
CA ALA A 95 30.14 6.98 -22.91
C ALA A 95 28.74 6.73 -22.32
N LEU A 96 28.66 6.05 -21.18
CA LEU A 96 27.39 5.67 -20.59
C LEU A 96 27.02 6.60 -19.43
N LEU A 97 25.79 7.08 -19.42
CA LEU A 97 25.19 7.75 -18.28
C LEU A 97 24.36 6.73 -17.49
N ILE A 98 24.65 6.59 -16.21
CA ILE A 98 24.07 5.55 -15.36
C ILE A 98 23.39 6.17 -14.15
N ARG A 99 22.11 5.86 -14.01
CA ARG A 99 21.33 6.06 -12.78
C ARG A 99 21.18 4.72 -12.07
N ALA A 100 21.75 4.60 -10.88
CA ALA A 100 21.60 3.40 -10.06
C ALA A 100 20.16 3.24 -9.54
N PRO A 101 19.65 2.01 -9.47
CA PRO A 101 18.40 1.74 -8.75
C PRO A 101 18.58 1.98 -7.24
N THR A 102 17.52 2.49 -6.59
CA THR A 102 17.45 2.66 -5.14
C THR A 102 16.19 1.97 -4.60
N ALA A 103 16.04 1.89 -3.27
CA ALA A 103 14.79 1.36 -2.70
C ALA A 103 13.61 2.15 -3.28
N GLY A 104 12.66 1.44 -3.89
CA GLY A 104 11.51 2.03 -4.58
C GLY A 104 11.79 2.60 -5.98
N ARG A 105 13.03 2.85 -6.39
CA ARG A 105 13.34 3.57 -7.65
C ARG A 105 14.04 2.69 -8.68
N ILE A 106 13.51 2.69 -9.90
CA ILE A 106 14.11 2.00 -11.04
C ILE A 106 15.33 2.81 -11.55
N GLY A 107 16.43 2.11 -11.84
CA GLY A 107 17.61 2.71 -12.44
C GLY A 107 17.41 3.00 -13.92
N HIS A 108 18.42 3.58 -14.57
CA HIS A 108 18.38 3.84 -16.01
C HIS A 108 19.78 3.91 -16.59
N VAL A 109 19.92 3.52 -17.85
CA VAL A 109 21.20 3.56 -18.59
C VAL A 109 20.96 4.19 -19.96
N ALA A 110 21.85 5.08 -20.37
CA ALA A 110 21.80 5.74 -21.67
C ALA A 110 23.20 5.92 -22.26
N ILE A 111 23.29 5.96 -23.59
CA ILE A 111 24.53 6.14 -24.35
C ILE A 111 24.63 7.62 -24.75
N SER A 112 25.73 8.27 -24.43
CA SER A 112 26.02 9.66 -24.78
C SER A 112 26.23 9.81 -26.28
N MET A 113 25.66 10.85 -26.87
CA MET A 113 25.96 11.26 -28.26
C MET A 113 27.24 12.11 -28.37
N GLY A 114 27.83 12.52 -27.24
CA GLY A 114 29.08 13.29 -27.21
C GLY A 114 28.94 14.79 -27.48
N ASP A 115 27.73 15.34 -27.36
CA ASP A 115 27.43 16.74 -27.71
C ASP A 115 26.90 17.57 -26.52
N HIS A 116 27.10 17.08 -25.30
CA HIS A 116 26.62 17.69 -24.05
C HIS A 116 25.09 17.78 -23.89
N GLU A 117 24.29 17.25 -24.83
CA GLU A 117 22.84 17.43 -24.83
C GLU A 117 22.06 16.12 -24.97
N ARG A 118 22.50 15.25 -25.88
CA ARG A 118 21.70 14.15 -26.39
C ARG A 118 22.18 12.78 -25.91
N THR A 119 21.22 11.89 -25.73
CA THR A 119 21.47 10.47 -25.43
C THR A 119 20.70 9.56 -26.36
N LEU A 120 21.34 8.46 -26.77
CA LEU A 120 20.73 7.31 -27.42
C LEU A 120 20.36 6.27 -26.36
N GLU A 121 19.08 5.93 -26.25
CA GLU A 121 18.61 5.00 -25.22
C GLU A 121 17.26 4.37 -25.56
N ALA A 122 16.93 3.28 -24.86
CA ALA A 122 15.57 2.78 -24.76
C ALA A 122 14.92 3.44 -23.53
N ARG A 123 14.02 4.42 -23.75
CA ARG A 123 13.65 5.39 -22.70
C ARG A 123 12.40 5.02 -21.90
N GLY A 124 11.43 4.35 -22.53
CA GLY A 124 10.12 4.08 -21.95
C GLY A 124 9.11 3.70 -23.02
N ALA A 125 7.99 3.10 -22.63
CA ALA A 125 7.05 2.49 -23.57
C ALA A 125 6.43 3.49 -24.58
N ALA A 126 6.21 4.75 -24.20
CA ALA A 126 5.74 5.80 -25.10
C ALA A 126 6.81 6.30 -26.09
N PHE A 127 8.08 6.01 -25.83
CA PHE A 127 9.20 6.56 -26.59
C PHE A 127 9.90 5.52 -27.46
N GLY A 128 10.01 4.27 -26.97
CA GLY A 128 10.84 3.25 -27.60
C GLY A 128 12.33 3.58 -27.52
N VAL A 129 13.09 3.04 -28.48
CA VAL A 129 14.51 3.38 -28.70
C VAL A 129 14.60 4.67 -29.53
N GLY A 130 15.41 5.63 -29.08
CA GLY A 130 15.58 6.88 -29.80
C GLY A 130 16.71 7.75 -29.28
N ILE A 131 16.86 8.91 -29.94
CA ILE A 131 17.76 9.98 -29.52
C ILE A 131 16.93 11.03 -28.81
N PHE A 132 17.30 11.34 -27.57
CA PHE A 132 16.58 12.29 -26.73
C PHE A 132 17.49 13.44 -26.32
N ASN A 133 16.94 14.65 -26.36
CA ASN A 133 17.62 15.86 -25.89
C ASN A 133 17.42 16.07 -24.38
N LYS A 134 18.03 17.15 -23.86
CA LYS A 134 17.92 17.58 -22.46
C LYS A 134 18.38 16.51 -21.46
N ALA A 135 19.37 15.69 -21.83
CA ALA A 135 19.93 14.69 -20.93
C ALA A 135 20.46 15.34 -19.64
N ALA A 136 20.98 16.56 -19.71
CA ALA A 136 21.44 17.33 -18.54
C ALA A 136 20.32 17.71 -17.53
N GLN A 137 19.05 17.67 -17.93
CA GLN A 137 17.91 17.93 -17.04
C GLN A 137 17.41 16.65 -16.34
N ARG A 138 18.01 15.49 -16.64
CA ARG A 138 17.63 14.20 -16.09
C ARG A 138 18.58 13.78 -14.96
N PRO A 139 18.09 13.02 -13.98
CA PRO A 139 18.90 12.60 -12.85
C PRO A 139 19.83 11.44 -13.24
N TRP A 140 21.12 11.73 -13.35
CA TRP A 140 22.19 10.75 -13.55
C TRP A 140 23.07 10.63 -12.30
N GLY A 141 23.53 9.41 -12.01
CA GLY A 141 24.40 9.14 -10.87
C GLY A 141 25.87 9.28 -11.24
N ILE A 142 26.29 8.53 -12.26
CA ILE A 142 27.68 8.47 -12.72
C ILE A 142 27.76 8.43 -14.24
N GLY A 143 28.93 8.79 -14.78
CA GLY A 143 29.35 8.44 -16.13
C GLY A 143 30.26 7.21 -16.11
N CYS A 144 30.28 6.44 -17.19
CA CYS A 144 31.14 5.27 -17.33
C CYS A 144 31.74 5.19 -18.74
N LEU A 145 33.05 4.97 -18.80
CA LEU A 145 33.77 4.54 -20.01
C LEU A 145 34.04 3.03 -19.91
N LEU A 146 33.72 2.29 -20.96
CA LEU A 146 33.88 0.84 -20.99
C LEU A 146 35.36 0.43 -21.08
N PRO A 147 35.75 -0.70 -20.46
CA PRO A 147 37.12 -1.20 -20.56
C PRO A 147 37.47 -1.63 -21.99
N GLY A 148 38.66 -1.27 -22.44
CA GLY A 148 39.20 -1.68 -23.75
C GLY A 148 38.57 -0.97 -24.95
N VAL A 149 37.79 0.08 -24.73
CA VAL A 149 37.23 0.94 -25.78
C VAL A 149 37.99 2.27 -25.77
N ASP A 150 38.39 2.73 -26.95
CA ASP A 150 39.04 4.02 -27.09
C ASP A 150 38.01 5.15 -27.09
N TYR A 151 38.17 6.12 -26.20
CA TYR A 151 37.33 7.31 -26.18
C TYR A 151 38.24 8.46 -26.55
N GLU A 152 38.10 8.96 -27.79
CA GLU A 152 38.77 10.17 -28.23
C GLU A 152 38.32 11.30 -27.30
N THR A 153 39.21 11.66 -26.38
CA THR A 153 38.97 12.76 -25.46
C THR A 153 40.10 13.73 -25.65
N ASP A 154 39.78 15.01 -25.75
CA ASP A 154 40.62 16.14 -26.16
C ASP A 154 41.73 16.46 -25.12
N GLY A 155 42.22 15.46 -24.38
CA GLY A 155 43.15 15.61 -23.26
C GLY A 155 42.50 16.12 -21.98
N THR A 156 41.19 16.35 -21.96
CA THR A 156 40.46 17.05 -20.89
C THR A 156 39.81 16.14 -19.85
N LEU A 157 39.87 14.80 -20.00
CA LEU A 157 39.31 13.91 -18.99
C LEU A 157 40.10 14.02 -17.68
N PRO A 158 39.46 14.41 -16.55
CA PRO A 158 40.14 14.46 -15.27
C PRO A 158 40.73 13.07 -14.92
N PRO A 159 41.83 13.02 -14.14
CA PRO A 159 42.43 11.77 -13.72
C PRO A 159 41.38 10.89 -13.02
N PRO A 160 41.46 9.55 -13.17
CA PRO A 160 40.50 8.65 -12.54
C PRO A 160 40.41 8.99 -11.06
N LYS A 161 39.22 9.37 -10.58
CA LYS A 161 39.01 9.57 -9.14
C LYS A 161 39.34 8.24 -8.47
N THR A 162 40.33 8.23 -7.59
CA THR A 162 40.63 7.09 -6.73
C THR A 162 39.31 6.62 -6.11
N ARG A 163 39.08 5.29 -6.17
CA ARG A 163 37.90 4.56 -5.68
C ARG A 163 37.00 5.45 -4.82
N PRO A 164 35.77 5.81 -5.24
CA PRO A 164 34.85 6.39 -4.29
C PRO A 164 34.79 5.40 -3.13
N ARG A 165 35.17 5.84 -1.92
CA ARG A 165 34.88 5.10 -0.69
C ARG A 165 33.42 4.65 -0.79
N ARG A 166 33.07 3.49 -0.21
CA ARG A 166 31.67 3.14 0.10
C ARG A 166 31.10 4.25 1.00
N GLY A 167 30.77 5.37 0.40
CA GLY A 167 30.08 6.49 0.99
C GLY A 167 28.59 6.35 0.66
N PRO A 168 27.73 7.05 1.40
CA PRO A 168 26.30 7.07 1.11
C PRO A 168 26.07 7.39 -0.38
N LYS A 169 25.12 6.68 -1.01
CA LYS A 169 24.72 6.91 -2.41
C LYS A 169 24.56 8.42 -2.64
N PRO A 170 25.14 9.01 -3.71
CA PRO A 170 24.96 10.43 -3.98
C PRO A 170 23.47 10.73 -4.02
N LYS A 171 22.99 11.70 -3.22
CA LYS A 171 21.62 12.20 -3.35
C LYS A 171 21.50 12.81 -4.75
N PRO A 172 20.52 12.41 -5.57
CA PRO A 172 20.22 13.09 -6.81
C PRO A 172 20.06 14.60 -6.58
N ASP A 173 20.90 15.40 -7.24
CA ASP A 173 20.77 16.86 -7.29
C ASP A 173 19.75 17.20 -8.38
N LEU A 174 18.46 17.04 -8.05
CA LEU A 174 17.37 17.37 -8.95
C LEU A 174 17.09 18.89 -8.90
N PRO A 175 16.78 19.53 -10.04
CA PRO A 175 16.37 20.92 -10.07
C PRO A 175 15.16 21.20 -9.16
N ALA A 176 14.99 22.46 -8.74
CA ALA A 176 13.82 22.87 -7.99
C ALA A 176 12.51 22.54 -8.73
N GLY A 177 11.48 22.12 -7.99
CA GLY A 177 10.15 21.81 -8.54
C GLY A 177 9.88 20.33 -8.85
N TYR A 178 10.88 19.46 -8.79
CA TYR A 178 10.70 18.01 -8.90
C TYR A 178 10.21 17.40 -7.57
N LEU A 179 9.13 16.61 -7.63
CA LEU A 179 8.59 15.89 -6.47
C LEU A 179 8.98 14.41 -6.53
N TRP A 180 9.53 13.88 -5.44
CA TRP A 180 10.05 12.51 -5.37
C TRP A 180 10.26 12.05 -3.93
N LEU A 181 10.44 10.75 -3.74
CA LEU A 181 10.66 10.16 -2.41
C LEU A 181 12.05 10.52 -1.87
N THR A 182 12.08 11.26 -0.77
CA THR A 182 13.31 11.69 -0.08
C THR A 182 13.33 11.23 1.37
N THR A 183 14.47 11.39 2.05
CA THR A 183 14.57 11.16 3.50
C THR A 183 15.20 12.39 4.16
N PRO A 184 14.45 13.18 4.97
CA PRO A 184 13.01 13.04 5.24
C PRO A 184 12.14 13.28 3.98
N ASN A 185 10.88 12.80 4.01
CA ASN A 185 9.95 12.96 2.89
C ASN A 185 9.71 14.46 2.58
N GLN A 186 9.48 14.79 1.32
CA GLN A 186 9.03 16.13 0.94
C GLN A 186 7.61 16.38 1.48
N LYS A 187 7.31 17.62 1.88
CA LYS A 187 6.00 18.04 2.37
C LYS A 187 5.56 19.35 1.75
N GLY A 188 4.26 19.52 1.50
CA GLY A 188 3.68 20.78 1.04
C GLY A 188 2.39 20.63 0.23
N ALA A 189 1.70 21.75 0.04
CA ALA A 189 0.47 21.81 -0.75
C ALA A 189 0.65 21.38 -2.22
N ALA A 190 1.84 21.52 -2.80
CA ALA A 190 2.15 21.00 -4.13
C ALA A 190 2.01 19.47 -4.19
N ILE A 191 2.28 18.77 -3.09
CA ILE A 191 2.11 17.31 -3.01
C ILE A 191 0.63 16.96 -2.82
N VAL A 192 -0.16 17.78 -2.11
CA VAL A 192 -1.62 17.65 -2.08
C VAL A 192 -2.19 17.72 -3.49
N ALA A 193 -1.78 18.71 -4.30
CA ALA A 193 -2.21 18.85 -5.69
C ALA A 193 -1.85 17.60 -6.53
N LEU A 194 -0.63 17.08 -6.36
CA LEU A 194 -0.21 15.82 -6.98
C LEU A 194 -1.07 14.62 -6.56
N GLN A 195 -1.28 14.43 -5.26
CA GLN A 195 -2.08 13.34 -4.70
C GLN A 195 -3.51 13.41 -5.25
N ARG A 196 -4.14 14.60 -5.25
CA ARG A 196 -5.48 14.79 -5.83
C ARG A 196 -5.52 14.44 -7.32
N ALA A 197 -4.51 14.85 -8.09
CA ALA A 197 -4.44 14.54 -9.52
C ALA A 197 -4.30 13.03 -9.77
N LEU A 198 -3.46 12.34 -8.98
CA LEU A 198 -3.32 10.88 -9.03
C LEU A 198 -4.64 10.17 -8.69
N ALA A 199 -5.31 10.60 -7.61
CA ALA A 199 -6.60 10.06 -7.21
C ALA A 199 -7.67 10.29 -8.29
N ALA A 200 -7.69 11.46 -8.93
CA ALA A 200 -8.63 11.81 -9.99
C ALA A 200 -8.46 10.93 -11.25
N VAL A 201 -7.26 10.43 -11.53
CA VAL A 201 -7.00 9.47 -12.62
C VAL A 201 -7.16 8.00 -12.19
N GLY A 202 -7.72 7.76 -10.99
CA GLY A 202 -8.00 6.42 -10.47
C GLY A 202 -6.78 5.70 -9.90
N ILE A 203 -5.71 6.41 -9.55
CA ILE A 203 -4.50 5.85 -8.94
C ILE A 203 -4.40 6.39 -7.51
N ASP A 204 -4.60 5.52 -6.54
CA ASP A 204 -4.57 5.88 -5.12
C ASP A 204 -3.16 6.31 -4.69
N PRO A 205 -2.94 7.60 -4.37
CA PRO A 205 -1.67 8.10 -3.88
C PRO A 205 -1.50 7.91 -2.38
N GLY A 206 -2.45 7.23 -1.75
CA GLY A 206 -2.69 7.30 -0.33
C GLY A 206 -3.49 8.52 0.08
N PRO A 207 -3.49 8.82 1.37
CA PRO A 207 -4.08 10.02 1.93
C PRO A 207 -3.51 11.28 1.29
N ILE A 208 -4.40 12.25 1.10
CA ILE A 208 -4.09 13.54 0.50
C ILE A 208 -3.61 14.46 1.63
N ASP A 209 -2.48 14.10 2.23
CA ASP A 209 -1.87 14.76 3.39
C ASP A 209 -0.86 15.84 2.98
N GLY A 210 -0.33 15.77 1.76
CA GLY A 210 0.75 16.63 1.28
C GLY A 210 2.14 16.11 1.64
N GLU A 211 2.29 14.84 1.97
CA GLU A 211 3.59 14.18 2.17
C GLU A 211 3.94 13.26 1.00
N PHE A 212 5.12 13.44 0.41
CA PHE A 212 5.61 12.56 -0.65
C PHE A 212 6.22 11.30 -0.03
N GLY A 213 5.34 10.47 0.52
CA GLY A 213 5.70 9.19 1.12
C GLY A 213 5.77 8.03 0.11
N PRO A 214 6.05 6.81 0.59
CA PRO A 214 6.12 5.62 -0.25
C PRO A 214 4.85 5.34 -1.07
N MET A 215 3.66 5.71 -0.57
CA MET A 215 2.39 5.59 -1.31
C MET A 215 2.35 6.55 -2.50
N THR A 216 2.57 7.84 -2.26
CA THR A 216 2.64 8.86 -3.31
C THR A 216 3.68 8.47 -4.36
N HIS A 217 4.85 7.97 -3.94
CA HIS A 217 5.88 7.45 -4.84
C HIS A 217 5.38 6.26 -5.68
N ALA A 218 4.77 5.26 -5.05
CA ALA A 218 4.26 4.08 -5.75
C ALA A 218 3.14 4.43 -6.73
N ALA A 219 2.27 5.39 -6.38
CA ALA A 219 1.24 5.91 -7.26
C ALA A 219 1.84 6.67 -8.45
N VAL A 220 2.90 7.45 -8.26
CA VAL A 220 3.64 8.07 -9.36
C VAL A 220 4.24 7.02 -10.28
N VAL A 221 4.87 5.97 -9.74
CA VAL A 221 5.39 4.84 -10.54
C VAL A 221 4.27 4.14 -11.31
N GLY A 222 3.16 3.82 -10.65
CA GLY A 222 2.00 3.18 -11.27
C GLY A 222 1.40 4.04 -12.37
N PHE A 223 1.30 5.35 -12.15
CA PHE A 223 0.87 6.31 -13.16
C PHE A 223 1.81 6.34 -14.36
N GLN A 224 3.12 6.39 -14.13
CA GLN A 224 4.12 6.35 -15.19
C GLN A 224 4.02 5.06 -16.02
N ILE A 225 3.79 3.91 -15.39
CA ILE A 225 3.57 2.64 -16.08
C ILE A 225 2.30 2.71 -16.94
N VAL A 226 1.17 3.11 -16.35
CA VAL A 226 -0.13 3.14 -17.04
C VAL A 226 -0.16 4.15 -18.19
N LYS A 227 0.56 5.26 -18.05
CA LYS A 227 0.66 6.31 -19.07
C LYS A 227 1.89 6.16 -19.97
N LEU A 228 2.60 5.03 -19.87
CA LEU A 228 3.74 4.67 -20.72
C LEU A 228 4.91 5.68 -20.65
N LEU A 229 5.05 6.40 -19.55
CA LEU A 229 6.11 7.39 -19.31
C LEU A 229 7.44 6.72 -18.92
N GLU A 230 8.50 7.52 -18.74
CA GLU A 230 9.72 7.07 -18.07
C GLU A 230 9.38 6.69 -16.63
N VAL A 231 9.59 5.43 -16.24
CA VAL A 231 9.20 4.89 -14.92
C VAL A 231 10.33 5.10 -13.92
N ASP A 232 10.43 6.32 -13.39
CA ASP A 232 11.52 6.74 -12.50
C ASP A 232 11.08 7.17 -11.09
N GLY A 233 9.77 7.14 -10.81
CA GLY A 233 9.18 7.53 -9.53
C GLY A 233 9.27 9.03 -9.23
N ILE A 234 9.55 9.85 -10.24
CA ILE A 234 9.75 11.30 -10.12
C ILE A 234 8.66 12.04 -10.89
N VAL A 235 8.08 13.05 -10.23
CA VAL A 235 7.19 14.00 -10.87
C VAL A 235 8.02 15.13 -11.49
N GLY A 236 8.43 14.91 -12.73
CA GLY A 236 9.02 15.92 -13.62
C GLY A 236 7.99 16.53 -14.58
N PRO A 237 8.44 17.37 -15.54
CA PRO A 237 7.56 18.08 -16.47
C PRO A 237 6.57 17.16 -17.21
N ASN A 238 7.04 16.01 -17.70
CA ASN A 238 6.21 15.07 -18.45
C ASN A 238 5.14 14.41 -17.56
N THR A 239 5.52 14.00 -16.35
CA THR A 239 4.59 13.40 -15.38
C THR A 239 3.53 14.42 -14.98
N ALA A 240 3.92 15.65 -14.64
CA ALA A 240 3.01 16.73 -14.27
C ALA A 240 2.04 17.07 -15.41
N ALA A 241 2.55 17.29 -16.64
CA ALA A 241 1.72 17.60 -17.80
C ALA A 241 0.71 16.49 -18.10
N THR A 242 1.11 15.21 -17.98
CA THR A 242 0.21 14.07 -18.23
C THR A 242 -0.86 13.94 -17.14
N LEU A 243 -0.59 14.42 -15.92
CA LEU A 243 -1.57 14.55 -14.83
C LEU A 243 -2.47 15.79 -14.96
N GLY A 244 -2.24 16.65 -15.97
CA GLY A 244 -2.95 17.92 -16.11
C GLY A 244 -2.47 19.01 -15.16
N LEU A 245 -1.25 18.88 -14.62
CA LEU A 245 -0.62 19.84 -13.70
C LEU A 245 0.43 20.70 -14.44
N ALA A 246 0.60 21.94 -13.98
CA ALA A 246 1.75 22.77 -14.36
C ALA A 246 3.06 22.22 -13.78
N PHE A 247 4.20 22.59 -14.38
CA PHE A 247 5.53 22.28 -13.84
C PHE A 247 6.36 23.57 -13.62
N PRO A 248 6.87 23.84 -12.42
CA PRO A 248 6.64 23.11 -11.16
C PRO A 248 5.15 23.03 -10.77
N VAL A 249 4.79 22.05 -9.93
CA VAL A 249 3.40 21.90 -9.47
C VAL A 249 3.03 23.09 -8.58
N HIS A 250 2.08 23.90 -9.03
CA HIS A 250 1.55 25.04 -8.29
C HIS A 250 0.26 24.62 -7.57
N PRO A 251 0.22 24.68 -6.22
CA PRO A 251 -1.00 24.37 -5.48
C PRO A 251 -2.08 25.43 -5.71
N SER A 252 -3.34 25.00 -5.70
CA SER A 252 -4.48 25.92 -5.60
C SER A 252 -4.71 26.36 -4.14
N PRO A 253 -5.49 27.43 -3.89
CA PRO A 253 -5.89 27.79 -2.52
C PRO A 253 -6.59 26.66 -1.76
N ASN A 254 -7.30 25.77 -2.47
CA ASN A 254 -7.90 24.59 -1.88
C ASN A 254 -6.85 23.55 -1.45
N ASP A 255 -5.77 23.38 -2.21
CA ASP A 255 -4.69 22.46 -1.85
C ASP A 255 -3.91 22.99 -0.64
N GLU A 256 -3.74 24.30 -0.54
CA GLU A 256 -3.17 24.95 0.64
C GLU A 256 -4.06 24.75 1.88
N ALA A 257 -5.37 24.89 1.73
CA ALA A 257 -6.33 24.65 2.81
C ALA A 257 -6.32 23.18 3.26
N ILE A 258 -6.24 22.22 2.33
CA ILE A 258 -6.14 20.78 2.64
C ILE A 258 -4.82 20.48 3.34
N PHE A 259 -3.70 21.00 2.82
CA PHE A 259 -2.39 20.83 3.46
C PHE A 259 -2.39 21.40 4.89
N ALA A 260 -2.91 22.62 5.06
CA ALA A 260 -3.06 23.26 6.36
C ALA A 260 -4.05 22.52 7.28
N ALA A 261 -5.07 21.86 6.74
CA ALA A 261 -5.98 21.03 7.53
C ALA A 261 -5.33 19.74 8.00
N ALA A 262 -4.62 19.04 7.11
CA ALA A 262 -3.88 17.82 7.40
C ALA A 262 -2.69 18.08 8.36
N HIS A 263 -2.10 19.27 8.30
CA HIS A 263 -0.94 19.66 9.10
C HIS A 263 -1.28 20.70 10.18
N ARG A 264 -2.57 20.97 10.43
CA ARG A 264 -3.00 21.75 11.59
C ARG A 264 -2.63 20.90 12.80
N GLN A 265 -1.55 21.32 13.47
CA GLN A 265 -0.96 20.64 14.62
C GLN A 265 -2.01 19.82 15.39
N THR A 266 -1.77 18.51 15.53
CA THR A 266 -2.21 17.76 16.70
C THR A 266 -1.63 18.50 17.90
N GLY A 267 -2.29 19.56 18.34
CA GLY A 267 -1.88 20.32 19.49
C GLY A 267 -1.74 19.35 20.65
N SER A 268 -0.79 19.61 21.53
CA SER A 268 -0.72 18.97 22.85
C SER A 268 -1.97 19.20 23.71
N GLY A 269 -2.97 19.95 23.22
CA GLY A 269 -4.25 20.16 23.84
C GLY A 269 -5.29 19.08 23.50
N PRO A 270 -6.31 18.91 24.35
CA PRO A 270 -7.41 17.98 24.11
C PRO A 270 -8.12 18.24 22.78
N ILE A 271 -8.39 17.17 22.03
CA ILE A 271 -9.37 17.21 20.94
C ILE A 271 -10.72 17.38 21.59
N ARG A 272 -11.46 18.43 21.23
CA ARG A 272 -12.83 18.66 21.70
C ARG A 272 -13.81 18.17 20.66
N LEU A 273 -14.79 17.38 21.10
CA LEU A 273 -15.88 16.95 20.25
C LEU A 273 -17.06 17.93 20.42
N PRO A 274 -17.90 18.10 19.38
CA PRO A 274 -19.16 18.83 19.51
C PRO A 274 -19.96 18.33 20.71
N ALA A 275 -20.58 19.26 21.44
CA ALA A 275 -21.47 18.90 22.54
C ALA A 275 -22.62 18.04 21.99
N ALA A 276 -22.85 16.89 22.63
CA ALA A 276 -23.98 16.06 22.28
C ALA A 276 -25.29 16.80 22.61
N ALA A 277 -26.35 16.49 21.86
CA ALA A 277 -27.66 17.06 22.11
C ALA A 277 -28.24 16.56 23.45
N GLY A 278 -28.75 17.47 24.27
CA GLY A 278 -29.46 17.16 25.51
C GLY A 278 -28.60 16.48 26.59
N ALA A 279 -29.20 15.60 27.38
CA ALA A 279 -28.57 14.90 28.51
C ALA A 279 -27.77 13.64 28.11
N PHE A 280 -27.41 13.50 26.83
CA PHE A 280 -26.72 12.32 26.32
C PHE A 280 -25.26 12.28 26.79
N ASP A 281 -24.83 11.10 27.25
CA ASP A 281 -23.48 10.88 27.78
C ASP A 281 -22.44 10.67 26.66
N GLY A 282 -22.29 11.68 25.81
CA GLY A 282 -21.39 11.69 24.67
C GLY A 282 -19.93 11.93 25.05
N VAL A 283 -19.01 11.59 24.14
CA VAL A 283 -17.59 11.93 24.28
C VAL A 283 -17.42 13.43 24.08
N ILE A 284 -16.78 14.12 25.04
CA ILE A 284 -16.61 15.58 25.04
C ILE A 284 -15.18 16.00 24.74
N ASP A 285 -14.18 15.20 25.12
CA ASP A 285 -12.79 15.44 24.76
C ASP A 285 -11.93 14.17 24.75
N ILE A 286 -10.79 14.27 24.08
CA ILE A 286 -9.77 13.23 24.00
C ILE A 286 -8.41 13.87 24.28
N ASN A 287 -7.73 13.39 25.32
CA ASN A 287 -6.41 13.85 25.73
C ASN A 287 -5.33 12.86 25.31
N ARG A 288 -4.16 13.38 24.96
CA ARG A 288 -2.96 12.61 24.64
C ARG A 288 -1.98 12.62 25.82
N ASN A 289 -1.50 11.44 26.21
CA ASN A 289 -0.38 11.28 27.14
C ASN A 289 0.68 10.38 26.49
N GLY A 290 1.74 10.99 25.96
CA GLY A 290 2.76 10.30 25.18
C GLY A 290 2.16 9.68 23.91
N ARG A 291 2.16 8.35 23.84
CA ARG A 291 1.54 7.58 22.75
C ARG A 291 0.08 7.23 23.02
N MET A 292 -0.42 7.39 24.25
CA MET A 292 -1.75 6.94 24.66
C MET A 292 -2.78 8.05 24.50
N PHE A 293 -4.00 7.66 24.10
CA PHE A 293 -5.14 8.56 23.93
C PHE A 293 -6.28 8.15 24.84
N ARG A 294 -6.85 9.11 25.57
CA ARG A 294 -7.88 8.90 26.58
C ARG A 294 -9.06 9.82 26.32
N ALA A 295 -10.22 9.21 26.13
CA ALA A 295 -11.49 9.92 25.98
C ALA A 295 -12.12 10.22 27.35
N ARG A 296 -12.93 11.26 27.39
CA ARG A 296 -13.81 11.62 28.50
C ARG A 296 -15.21 11.90 28.00
N THR A 297 -16.20 11.44 28.74
CA THR A 297 -17.62 11.61 28.44
C THR A 297 -18.25 12.74 29.28
N ALA A 298 -19.46 13.17 28.93
CA ALA A 298 -20.19 14.21 29.64
C ALA A 298 -20.46 13.88 31.12
N SER A 299 -20.66 12.60 31.46
CA SER A 299 -20.82 12.10 32.84
C SER A 299 -19.52 12.07 33.64
N GLY A 300 -18.38 12.34 33.00
CA GLY A 300 -17.06 12.25 33.62
C GLY A 300 -16.39 10.88 33.52
N LEU A 301 -17.05 9.86 32.94
CA LEU A 301 -16.39 8.58 32.65
C LEU A 301 -15.21 8.81 31.70
N SER A 302 -14.07 8.20 32.00
CA SER A 302 -12.86 8.24 31.18
C SER A 302 -12.37 6.85 30.82
N PHE A 303 -11.96 6.67 29.57
CA PHE A 303 -11.43 5.41 29.05
C PHE A 303 -10.32 5.63 28.01
N ILE A 304 -9.44 4.64 27.86
CA ILE A 304 -8.36 4.61 26.88
C ILE A 304 -8.94 4.20 25.52
N VAL A 305 -8.75 5.03 24.50
CA VAL A 305 -9.12 4.70 23.12
C VAL A 305 -8.09 3.74 22.54
N GLY A 306 -6.81 4.07 22.68
CA GLY A 306 -5.70 3.26 22.20
C GLY A 306 -4.38 3.97 22.39
N SER A 307 -3.32 3.45 21.75
CA SER A 307 -2.01 4.08 21.68
C SER A 307 -1.48 4.08 20.26
N SER A 308 -0.72 5.10 19.87
CA SER A 308 -0.08 5.13 18.56
C SER A 308 0.94 4.01 18.42
N THR A 309 0.88 3.30 17.29
CA THR A 309 1.84 2.30 16.87
C THR A 309 2.21 2.52 15.41
N SER A 310 3.36 1.99 14.99
CA SER A 310 3.76 1.94 13.59
C SER A 310 3.69 0.51 13.09
N TYR A 311 3.26 0.32 11.85
CA TYR A 311 3.18 -0.98 11.20
C TYR A 311 3.58 -0.85 9.73
N THR A 312 4.22 -1.88 9.21
CA THR A 312 4.67 -1.90 7.82
C THR A 312 4.06 -3.11 7.10
N ASP A 313 3.24 -2.84 6.09
CA ASP A 313 2.73 -3.84 5.15
C ASP A 313 3.29 -3.60 3.73
N ASP A 314 2.46 -3.21 2.77
CA ASP A 314 2.92 -2.66 1.49
C ASP A 314 3.41 -1.20 1.63
N MET A 315 3.31 -0.62 2.82
CA MET A 315 3.84 0.70 3.16
C MET A 315 4.03 0.87 4.68
N ASN A 316 4.69 1.96 5.09
CA ASN A 316 4.77 2.35 6.50
C ASN A 316 3.52 3.13 6.91
N ARG A 317 2.90 2.70 8.01
CA ARG A 317 1.66 3.26 8.56
C ARG A 317 1.82 3.57 10.04
N VAL A 318 1.03 4.51 10.53
CA VAL A 318 0.86 4.84 11.94
C VAL A 318 -0.64 4.89 12.24
N GLY A 319 -1.05 4.36 13.39
CA GLY A 319 -2.44 4.37 13.83
C GLY A 319 -2.59 3.92 15.28
N LEU A 320 -3.81 3.96 15.80
CA LEU A 320 -4.23 3.38 17.07
C LEU A 320 -4.09 1.86 17.11
N PHE A 321 -3.53 1.41 18.22
CA PHE A 321 -3.43 0.02 18.65
C PHE A 321 -3.80 -0.08 20.13
N GLN A 322 -4.50 -1.15 20.52
CA GLN A 322 -4.74 -1.44 21.93
C GLN A 322 -3.64 -2.31 22.52
N GLY A 323 -2.62 -1.66 23.11
CA GLY A 323 -1.62 -2.34 23.94
C GLY A 323 -2.18 -2.80 25.29
N SER A 324 -1.37 -3.51 26.08
CA SER A 324 -1.82 -4.20 27.31
C SER A 324 -2.63 -3.33 28.29
N THR A 325 -2.24 -2.07 28.50
CA THR A 325 -2.98 -1.15 29.38
C THR A 325 -4.34 -0.74 28.79
N ALA A 326 -4.40 -0.48 27.48
CA ALA A 326 -5.64 -0.17 26.76
C ALA A 326 -6.57 -1.39 26.75
N ILE A 327 -6.01 -2.60 26.61
CA ILE A 327 -6.74 -3.86 26.70
C ILE A 327 -7.45 -3.98 28.04
N THR A 328 -6.75 -3.79 29.16
CA THR A 328 -7.36 -3.88 30.49
C THR A 328 -8.54 -2.91 30.64
N ASP A 329 -8.42 -1.71 30.09
CA ASP A 329 -9.48 -0.71 30.14
C ASP A 329 -10.64 -1.02 29.18
N SER A 330 -10.34 -1.59 28.00
CA SER A 330 -11.34 -1.99 27.01
C SER A 330 -12.30 -3.07 27.51
N LEU A 331 -11.89 -3.88 28.50
CA LEU A 331 -12.75 -4.89 29.12
C LEU A 331 -14.00 -4.29 29.79
N ARG A 332 -13.99 -2.99 30.11
CA ARG A 332 -15.17 -2.27 30.63
C ARG A 332 -16.33 -2.23 29.63
N PHE A 333 -16.05 -2.36 28.33
CA PHE A 333 -17.06 -2.44 27.29
C PHE A 333 -17.58 -3.88 27.10
N GLY A 334 -17.03 -4.83 27.85
CA GLY A 334 -17.39 -6.24 27.81
C GLY A 334 -16.60 -7.04 26.78
N SER A 335 -16.58 -8.34 27.01
CA SER A 335 -16.13 -9.34 26.04
C SER A 335 -17.31 -10.21 25.64
N TYR A 336 -17.30 -10.64 24.39
CA TYR A 336 -18.24 -11.61 23.87
C TYR A 336 -18.13 -12.94 24.62
N LYS A 337 -19.28 -13.49 24.97
CA LYS A 337 -19.45 -14.85 25.47
C LYS A 337 -20.63 -15.45 24.74
N ALA A 338 -20.46 -16.63 24.16
CA ALA A 338 -21.50 -17.25 23.33
C ALA A 338 -22.84 -17.42 24.05
N VAL A 339 -22.81 -17.75 25.35
CA VAL A 339 -24.01 -17.94 26.17
C VAL A 339 -24.89 -16.69 26.26
N ASP A 340 -24.30 -15.49 26.24
CA ASP A 340 -25.03 -14.23 26.35
C ASP A 340 -25.81 -13.92 25.05
N PHE A 341 -25.44 -14.58 23.94
CA PHE A 341 -25.99 -14.35 22.60
C PHE A 341 -26.72 -15.57 22.03
N ALA A 342 -26.74 -16.69 22.75
CA ALA A 342 -27.39 -17.92 22.33
C ALA A 342 -28.91 -17.75 22.14
N ALA A 343 -29.56 -16.86 22.90
CA ALA A 343 -30.98 -16.55 22.72
C ALA A 343 -31.27 -15.90 21.35
N ALA A 344 -30.35 -15.04 20.86
CA ALA A 344 -30.52 -14.32 19.60
C ALA A 344 -30.06 -15.15 18.39
N PHE A 345 -28.99 -15.94 18.55
CA PHE A 345 -28.33 -16.60 17.41
C PHE A 345 -28.22 -18.13 17.52
N GLY A 346 -28.72 -18.74 18.60
CA GLY A 346 -28.65 -20.17 18.83
C GLY A 346 -27.20 -20.69 18.83
N GLN A 347 -26.99 -21.87 18.22
CA GLN A 347 -25.67 -22.50 18.13
C GLN A 347 -24.65 -21.69 17.32
N TRP A 348 -25.09 -20.74 16.47
CA TRP A 348 -24.16 -19.83 15.78
C TRP A 348 -23.39 -18.94 16.75
N ALA A 349 -23.97 -18.59 17.91
CA ALA A 349 -23.26 -17.85 18.95
C ALA A 349 -22.03 -18.64 19.45
N HIS A 350 -22.19 -19.95 19.65
CA HIS A 350 -21.08 -20.82 20.06
C HIS A 350 -20.09 -21.05 18.92
N PHE A 351 -20.59 -21.24 17.69
CA PHE A 351 -19.77 -21.52 16.51
C PHE A 351 -18.70 -20.46 16.23
N ILE A 352 -19.01 -19.18 16.43
CA ILE A 352 -18.08 -18.07 16.12
C ILE A 352 -17.08 -17.77 17.25
N GLU A 353 -17.35 -18.22 18.47
CA GLU A 353 -16.60 -17.84 19.68
C GLU A 353 -15.09 -18.15 19.58
N PRO A 354 -14.65 -19.31 19.03
CA PRO A 354 -13.23 -19.59 18.85
C PRO A 354 -12.51 -18.56 17.99
N THR A 355 -13.14 -18.13 16.89
CA THR A 355 -12.58 -17.14 15.97
C THR A 355 -12.52 -15.77 16.63
N LEU A 356 -13.59 -15.31 17.30
CA LEU A 356 -13.59 -14.02 18.01
C LEU A 356 -12.53 -13.97 19.12
N THR A 357 -12.36 -15.08 19.84
CA THR A 357 -11.35 -15.21 20.89
C THR A 357 -9.94 -15.07 20.31
N ALA A 358 -9.68 -15.69 19.17
CA ALA A 358 -8.38 -15.66 18.52
C ALA A 358 -8.09 -14.35 17.76
N GLU A 359 -9.13 -13.57 17.44
CA GLU A 359 -9.04 -12.28 16.75
C GLU A 359 -8.66 -11.14 17.71
N SER A 360 -9.46 -10.95 18.76
CA SER A 360 -9.39 -9.77 19.61
C SER A 360 -9.42 -10.09 21.11
N GLY A 361 -9.28 -11.37 21.48
CA GLY A 361 -9.67 -11.83 22.81
C GLY A 361 -11.18 -11.67 23.05
N ALA A 362 -11.96 -11.65 21.96
CA ALA A 362 -13.40 -11.45 21.92
C ALA A 362 -13.89 -10.12 22.54
N ARG A 363 -13.06 -9.07 22.59
CA ARG A 363 -13.40 -7.80 23.25
C ARG A 363 -14.19 -6.87 22.32
N PHE A 364 -15.34 -6.38 22.76
CA PHE A 364 -16.23 -5.57 21.91
C PHE A 364 -15.63 -4.23 21.47
N ALA A 365 -14.76 -3.65 22.29
CA ALA A 365 -14.14 -2.34 22.02
C ALA A 365 -12.74 -2.45 21.40
N THR A 366 -12.36 -3.57 20.78
CA THR A 366 -11.06 -3.64 20.12
C THR A 366 -11.02 -2.79 18.86
N ILE A 367 -10.01 -1.92 18.78
CA ILE A 367 -9.74 -1.03 17.66
C ILE A 367 -8.30 -1.23 17.19
N ASN A 368 -8.10 -1.33 15.88
CA ASN A 368 -6.81 -1.16 15.23
C ASN A 368 -6.99 -0.35 13.95
N THR A 369 -6.03 0.52 13.63
CA THR A 369 -6.16 1.45 12.48
C THR A 369 -4.84 1.63 11.71
N TYR A 370 -3.78 0.94 12.16
CA TYR A 370 -2.43 1.06 11.62
C TYR A 370 -2.16 0.18 10.40
N ASP A 371 -3.12 -0.61 9.93
CA ASP A 371 -2.89 -1.58 8.86
C ASP A 371 -3.59 -1.20 7.54
N ARG A 372 -3.57 -2.13 6.59
CA ARG A 372 -4.22 -2.03 5.27
C ARG A 372 -5.67 -1.55 5.32
N ALA A 373 -6.43 -1.96 6.34
CA ALA A 373 -7.84 -1.64 6.44
C ALA A 373 -8.08 -0.19 6.86
N ALA A 374 -7.05 0.50 7.36
CA ALA A 374 -7.06 1.81 8.00
C ALA A 374 -7.95 1.91 9.26
N PHE A 375 -8.93 1.01 9.43
CA PHE A 375 -9.82 0.95 10.58
C PHE A 375 -10.45 -0.44 10.68
N THR A 376 -10.25 -1.13 11.80
CA THR A 376 -10.92 -2.37 12.18
C THR A 376 -11.51 -2.21 13.57
N PHE A 377 -12.77 -2.61 13.74
CA PHE A 377 -13.48 -2.41 15.00
C PHE A 377 -14.25 -3.65 15.45
N GLY A 378 -14.28 -3.86 16.77
CA GLY A 378 -15.11 -4.87 17.39
C GLY A 378 -14.39 -6.15 17.76
N ALA A 379 -15.11 -7.03 18.46
CA ALA A 379 -14.68 -8.39 18.73
C ALA A 379 -14.28 -9.14 17.44
N PRO A 380 -14.98 -8.96 16.29
CA PRO A 380 -14.61 -9.59 15.04
C PRO A 380 -13.58 -8.82 14.18
N GLN A 381 -13.10 -7.66 14.64
CA GLN A 381 -12.23 -6.77 13.86
C GLN A 381 -12.78 -6.47 12.46
N LEU A 382 -14.02 -5.98 12.40
CA LEU A 382 -14.70 -5.63 11.15
C LEU A 382 -13.92 -4.52 10.44
N ALA A 383 -13.39 -4.81 9.25
CA ALA A 383 -12.58 -3.90 8.44
C ALA A 383 -13.40 -2.87 7.64
N ALA A 384 -12.93 -1.63 7.58
CA ALA A 384 -13.60 -0.52 6.90
C ALA A 384 -13.39 -0.48 5.38
N HIS A 385 -12.30 -1.05 4.87
CA HIS A 385 -11.96 -0.91 3.45
C HIS A 385 -12.85 -1.77 2.52
N THR A 386 -13.52 -2.81 3.03
CA THR A 386 -14.26 -3.75 2.18
C THR A 386 -15.67 -3.27 1.82
N PRO A 387 -16.00 -3.06 0.54
CA PRO A 387 -17.37 -2.77 0.12
C PRO A 387 -18.32 -3.92 0.48
N GLU A 388 -19.55 -3.57 0.86
CA GLU A 388 -20.65 -4.52 1.10
C GLU A 388 -20.37 -5.62 2.13
N ALA A 389 -19.35 -5.46 2.97
CA ALA A 389 -18.93 -6.44 3.96
C ALA A 389 -18.33 -5.76 5.19
N ASN A 390 -18.27 -6.50 6.30
CA ASN A 390 -17.61 -6.07 7.52
C ASN A 390 -18.15 -4.74 8.08
N PHE A 391 -17.29 -3.74 8.29
CA PHE A 391 -17.61 -2.56 9.09
C PHE A 391 -18.72 -1.72 8.48
N ILE A 392 -18.82 -1.65 7.14
CA ILE A 392 -19.87 -0.82 6.52
C ILE A 392 -21.27 -1.38 6.75
N LEU A 393 -21.42 -2.70 6.80
CA LEU A 393 -22.70 -3.33 7.15
C LEU A 393 -23.07 -3.07 8.61
N TYR A 394 -22.07 -3.11 9.50
CA TYR A 394 -22.26 -2.77 10.91
C TYR A 394 -22.61 -1.29 11.10
N LEU A 395 -21.92 -0.37 10.43
CA LEU A 395 -22.21 1.06 10.49
C LEU A 395 -23.61 1.37 9.98
N ARG A 396 -24.06 0.75 8.88
CA ARG A 396 -25.46 0.88 8.42
C ARG A 396 -26.45 0.44 9.49
N ALA A 397 -26.23 -0.73 10.09
CA ALA A 397 -27.11 -1.25 11.12
C ALA A 397 -27.14 -0.37 12.39
N LEU A 398 -26.00 0.23 12.76
CA LEU A 398 -25.93 1.21 13.84
C LEU A 398 -26.71 2.48 13.50
N LEU A 399 -26.58 2.99 12.28
CA LEU A 399 -27.28 4.21 11.83
C LEU A 399 -28.80 4.00 11.65
N ASP A 400 -29.27 2.76 11.73
CA ASP A 400 -30.70 2.42 11.81
C ASP A 400 -31.26 2.47 13.23
N LEU A 401 -30.40 2.57 14.26
CA LEU A 401 -30.84 2.67 15.64
C LEU A 401 -31.42 4.07 15.93
N PRO A 402 -32.43 4.18 16.82
CA PRO A 402 -33.11 5.46 17.10
C PRO A 402 -32.21 6.60 17.56
N ASP A 403 -31.12 6.27 18.26
CA ASP A 403 -30.20 7.24 18.86
C ASP A 403 -28.92 7.45 18.03
N ALA A 404 -28.90 7.01 16.77
CA ALA A 404 -27.74 7.09 15.90
C ALA A 404 -27.20 8.51 15.72
N ASP A 405 -28.10 9.50 15.61
CA ASP A 405 -27.78 10.92 15.46
C ASP A 405 -27.11 11.51 16.70
N LYS A 406 -27.34 10.95 17.90
CA LYS A 406 -26.65 11.34 19.14
C LYS A 406 -25.18 10.91 19.13
N HIS A 407 -24.86 9.80 18.44
CA HIS A 407 -23.51 9.28 18.32
C HIS A 407 -22.74 9.90 17.15
N PHE A 408 -23.39 10.00 15.99
CA PHE A 408 -22.81 10.45 14.73
C PHE A 408 -23.78 11.38 14.00
N PRO A 409 -23.98 12.62 14.49
CA PRO A 409 -24.96 13.57 13.92
C PRO A 409 -24.64 13.96 12.48
N GLU A 410 -23.37 13.83 12.07
CA GLU A 410 -22.93 14.11 10.71
C GLU A 410 -23.21 12.98 9.70
N LEU A 411 -23.61 11.79 10.16
CA LEU A 411 -23.88 10.63 9.29
C LEU A 411 -25.37 10.37 9.14
N SER A 412 -25.79 10.01 7.94
CA SER A 412 -27.19 9.62 7.66
C SER A 412 -27.28 8.53 6.61
N LEU A 413 -28.30 7.68 6.69
CA LEU A 413 -28.62 6.72 5.64
C LEU A 413 -29.49 7.39 4.57
N ARG A 414 -29.05 7.34 3.31
CA ARG A 414 -29.81 7.89 2.17
C ARG A 414 -29.74 6.95 0.98
N THR A 415 -30.68 7.10 0.07
CA THR A 415 -30.67 6.41 -1.21
C THR A 415 -29.71 7.11 -2.16
N ASN A 416 -28.70 6.39 -2.65
CA ASN A 416 -27.76 6.92 -3.63
C ASN A 416 -28.30 6.83 -5.07
N ALA A 417 -27.51 7.28 -6.05
CA ALA A 417 -27.89 7.31 -7.46
C ALA A 417 -28.26 5.92 -8.04
N SER A 418 -27.78 4.83 -7.44
CA SER A 418 -28.09 3.46 -7.85
C SER A 418 -29.38 2.89 -7.20
N GLY A 419 -30.09 3.69 -6.41
CA GLY A 419 -31.26 3.21 -5.65
C GLY A 419 -30.90 2.45 -4.38
N ARG A 420 -29.62 2.39 -4.00
CA ARG A 420 -29.16 1.68 -2.82
C ARG A 420 -29.12 2.61 -1.61
N ARG A 421 -29.52 2.09 -0.46
CA ARG A 421 -29.36 2.77 0.83
C ARG A 421 -27.89 2.72 1.29
N THR A 422 -27.23 3.87 1.35
CA THR A 422 -25.82 4.01 1.74
C THR A 422 -25.59 5.08 2.80
N VAL A 423 -24.44 5.02 3.47
CA VAL A 423 -23.99 5.99 4.47
C VAL A 423 -23.50 7.26 3.79
N HIS A 424 -24.09 8.39 4.18
CA HIS A 424 -23.72 9.71 3.68
C HIS A 424 -23.22 10.61 4.80
N LEU A 425 -22.14 11.34 4.53
CA LEU A 425 -21.62 12.41 5.38
C LEU A 425 -22.25 13.75 5.00
N ALA A 426 -22.80 14.46 5.96
CA ALA A 426 -23.20 15.85 5.78
C ALA A 426 -21.94 16.73 5.70
N ASN A 427 -21.73 17.38 4.56
CA ASN A 427 -20.80 18.49 4.45
C ASN A 427 -21.57 19.75 3.99
N GLY A 428 -21.07 20.94 4.26
CA GLY A 428 -21.77 22.21 3.93
C GLY A 428 -22.08 22.43 2.44
N HIS A 429 -21.70 21.49 1.56
CA HIS A 429 -21.92 21.51 0.11
C HIS A 429 -22.88 20.40 -0.36
N GLY A 430 -23.47 19.62 0.57
CA GLY A 430 -24.40 18.53 0.29
C GLY A 430 -23.97 17.18 0.90
N PRO A 431 -24.84 16.17 0.90
CA PRO A 431 -24.49 14.83 1.39
C PRO A 431 -23.48 14.15 0.45
N VAL A 432 -22.41 13.58 1.02
CA VAL A 432 -21.40 12.79 0.29
C VAL A 432 -21.58 11.31 0.58
N ASP A 433 -21.77 10.50 -0.46
CA ASP A 433 -21.81 9.03 -0.32
C ASP A 433 -20.41 8.52 0.08
N LEU A 434 -20.33 7.91 1.26
CA LEU A 434 -19.10 7.31 1.79
C LEU A 434 -18.84 5.91 1.24
N GLU A 435 -19.85 5.30 0.60
CA GLU A 435 -19.80 3.92 0.11
C GLU A 435 -19.50 3.80 -1.38
N GLU A 436 -19.14 4.92 -2.02
CA GLU A 436 -18.67 4.89 -3.41
C GLU A 436 -17.41 4.02 -3.52
N VAL A 437 -17.50 2.96 -4.34
CA VAL A 437 -16.43 1.99 -4.52
C VAL A 437 -15.37 2.55 -5.45
N THR A 438 -14.15 2.68 -4.94
CA THR A 438 -12.99 3.08 -5.73
C THR A 438 -12.07 1.87 -5.91
N VAL A 439 -11.70 1.56 -7.16
CA VAL A 439 -10.67 0.55 -7.42
C VAL A 439 -9.30 1.20 -7.29
N VAL A 440 -8.56 0.85 -6.25
CA VAL A 440 -7.23 1.40 -5.96
C VAL A 440 -6.14 0.47 -6.50
N LEU A 441 -5.08 1.04 -7.08
CA LEU A 441 -3.85 0.31 -7.44
C LEU A 441 -2.87 0.41 -6.28
N ARG A 442 -2.63 -0.70 -5.59
CA ARG A 442 -1.75 -0.79 -4.43
C ARG A 442 -0.27 -0.71 -4.85
N PRO A 443 0.65 -0.32 -3.92
CA PRO A 443 2.10 -0.29 -4.20
C PRO A 443 2.70 -1.60 -4.72
N ASN A 444 2.06 -2.74 -4.39
CA ASN A 444 2.44 -4.06 -4.86
C ASN A 444 1.84 -4.44 -6.25
N GLY A 445 1.19 -3.51 -6.94
CA GLY A 445 0.58 -3.70 -8.25
C GLY A 445 -0.82 -4.34 -8.23
N ARG A 446 -1.36 -4.70 -7.06
CA ARG A 446 -2.70 -5.29 -6.96
C ARG A 446 -3.79 -4.22 -7.07
N ARG A 447 -4.82 -4.51 -7.85
CA ARG A 447 -6.05 -3.71 -7.89
C ARG A 447 -7.02 -4.20 -6.82
N GLU A 448 -7.54 -3.32 -6.00
CA GLU A 448 -8.45 -3.65 -4.90
C GLU A 448 -9.64 -2.68 -4.88
N PRO A 449 -10.89 -3.15 -4.87
CA PRO A 449 -12.03 -2.27 -4.60
C PRO A 449 -12.06 -1.88 -3.12
N GLN A 450 -12.15 -0.58 -2.83
CA GLN A 450 -12.16 -0.05 -1.48
C GLN A 450 -13.21 1.07 -1.28
N LEU A 451 -13.58 1.31 -0.03
CA LEU A 451 -14.42 2.45 0.39
C LEU A 451 -13.55 3.64 0.81
N ALA A 452 -12.84 4.25 -0.14
CA ALA A 452 -11.81 5.26 0.15
C ALA A 452 -12.32 6.47 0.95
N ARG A 453 -13.56 6.92 0.68
CA ARG A 453 -14.18 8.04 1.42
C ARG A 453 -14.53 7.67 2.86
N LEU A 454 -15.07 6.47 3.08
CA LEU A 454 -15.32 5.94 4.43
C LEU A 454 -14.00 5.83 5.20
N MET A 455 -12.96 5.27 4.58
CA MET A 455 -11.65 5.16 5.20
C MET A 455 -11.11 6.52 5.61
N ALA A 456 -11.17 7.55 4.75
CA ALA A 456 -10.73 8.91 5.08
C ALA A 456 -11.56 9.58 6.19
N TYR A 457 -12.85 9.25 6.29
CA TYR A 457 -13.70 9.69 7.40
C TYR A 457 -13.30 9.03 8.73
N LEU A 458 -12.92 7.75 8.71
CA LEU A 458 -12.57 6.98 9.91
C LEU A 458 -11.12 7.11 10.33
N ASN A 459 -10.22 7.36 9.39
CA ASN A 459 -8.78 7.48 9.56
C ASN A 459 -8.24 8.34 8.41
N GLY A 460 -8.08 9.63 8.68
CA GLY A 460 -7.73 10.64 7.69
C GLY A 460 -6.24 10.66 7.33
N SER A 461 -5.37 10.11 8.18
CA SER A 461 -3.92 10.09 7.98
C SER A 461 -3.33 8.70 8.19
N PRO A 462 -2.47 8.20 7.28
CA PRO A 462 -1.85 6.90 7.43
C PRO A 462 -0.52 7.03 8.19
N THR A 463 -0.07 8.25 8.50
CA THR A 463 1.27 8.57 8.99
C THR A 463 1.26 9.13 10.42
N GLU A 464 0.08 9.45 10.94
CA GLU A 464 -0.11 9.86 12.33
C GLU A 464 -1.51 9.50 12.83
N VAL A 465 -1.68 9.51 14.16
CA VAL A 465 -2.99 9.36 14.76
C VAL A 465 -3.72 10.70 14.73
N ASP A 466 -4.75 10.81 13.89
CA ASP A 466 -5.45 12.06 13.62
C ASP A 466 -6.77 12.23 14.42
N ALA A 467 -7.40 13.40 14.31
CA ALA A 467 -8.58 13.72 15.08
C ALA A 467 -9.85 12.98 14.65
N ASN A 468 -10.00 12.68 13.34
CA ASN A 468 -11.12 11.89 12.83
C ASN A 468 -11.03 10.46 13.38
N GLU A 469 -9.83 9.88 13.34
CA GLU A 469 -9.53 8.56 13.87
C GLU A 469 -9.90 8.43 15.35
N LEU A 470 -9.42 9.38 16.16
CA LEU A 470 -9.71 9.41 17.59
C LEU A 470 -11.20 9.62 17.90
N SER A 471 -11.84 10.54 17.17
CA SER A 471 -13.26 10.84 17.34
C SER A 471 -14.14 9.63 17.01
N ALA A 472 -13.93 9.01 15.85
CA ALA A 472 -14.70 7.85 15.40
C ALA A 472 -14.52 6.66 16.35
N ALA A 473 -13.28 6.34 16.73
CA ALA A 473 -12.98 5.25 17.65
C ALA A 473 -13.65 5.48 19.03
N ALA A 474 -13.50 6.67 19.61
CA ALA A 474 -14.07 6.98 20.94
C ALA A 474 -15.61 6.95 20.93
N ARG A 475 -16.25 7.49 19.90
CA ARG A 475 -17.72 7.49 19.77
C ARG A 475 -18.28 6.08 19.60
N LEU A 476 -17.64 5.22 18.80
CA LEU A 476 -18.03 3.82 18.65
C LEU A 476 -17.88 3.03 19.95
N MET A 477 -16.77 3.22 20.69
CA MET A 477 -16.60 2.60 22.00
C MET A 477 -17.70 3.03 22.97
N ASN A 478 -18.02 4.32 23.01
CA ASN A 478 -19.09 4.84 23.85
C ASN A 478 -20.48 4.30 23.44
N TRP A 479 -20.71 4.04 22.16
CA TRP A 479 -21.93 3.41 21.66
C TRP A 479 -22.15 2.02 22.24
N LEU A 480 -21.10 1.19 22.30
CA LEU A 480 -21.17 -0.14 22.92
C LEU A 480 -21.59 -0.10 24.40
N ARG A 481 -21.36 1.02 25.09
CA ARG A 481 -21.73 1.18 26.50
C ARG A 481 -23.17 1.66 26.66
N THR A 482 -23.62 2.52 25.76
CA THR A 482 -24.91 3.24 25.86
C THR A 482 -26.06 2.48 25.22
N ASP A 483 -25.76 1.55 24.29
CA ASP A 483 -26.77 0.70 23.65
C ASP A 483 -26.30 -0.76 23.56
N ALA A 484 -27.04 -1.66 24.22
CA ALA A 484 -26.76 -3.09 24.17
C ALA A 484 -26.93 -3.67 22.76
N LYS A 485 -27.79 -3.07 21.92
CA LYS A 485 -28.04 -3.51 20.54
C LYS A 485 -26.81 -3.32 19.66
N ALA A 486 -25.94 -2.36 19.96
CA ALA A 486 -24.68 -2.19 19.23
C ALA A 486 -23.81 -3.45 19.28
N LYS A 487 -23.73 -4.13 20.44
CA LYS A 487 -23.00 -5.40 20.59
C LYS A 487 -23.66 -6.52 19.80
N GLU A 488 -24.98 -6.64 19.89
CA GLU A 488 -25.75 -7.67 19.17
C GLU A 488 -25.61 -7.51 17.64
N LEU A 489 -25.70 -6.28 17.12
CA LEU A 489 -25.51 -6.00 15.69
C LEU A 489 -24.10 -6.33 15.21
N GLN A 490 -23.08 -6.04 16.03
CA GLN A 490 -21.70 -6.41 15.71
C GLN A 490 -21.55 -7.93 15.52
N ILE A 491 -22.20 -8.72 16.38
CA ILE A 491 -22.20 -10.18 16.30
C ILE A 491 -23.05 -10.69 15.14
N GLY A 492 -24.23 -10.10 14.90
CA GLY A 492 -25.10 -10.46 13.78
C GLY A 492 -24.39 -10.31 12.43
N VAL A 493 -23.74 -9.16 12.20
CA VAL A 493 -22.95 -8.91 10.97
C VAL A 493 -21.85 -9.95 10.79
N PHE A 494 -21.17 -10.35 11.87
CA PHE A 494 -20.13 -11.37 11.78
C PHE A 494 -20.70 -12.76 11.47
N ILE A 495 -21.82 -13.14 12.07
CA ILE A 495 -22.50 -14.42 11.79
C ILE A 495 -22.96 -14.49 10.34
N ASP A 496 -23.54 -13.41 9.82
CA ASP A 496 -24.00 -13.36 8.44
C ASP A 496 -22.83 -13.46 7.45
N GLY A 497 -21.71 -12.80 7.77
CA GLY A 497 -20.45 -12.96 7.04
C GLY A 497 -19.91 -14.39 7.08
N ALA A 498 -19.92 -15.03 8.25
CA ALA A 498 -19.50 -16.42 8.42
C ALA A 498 -20.37 -17.40 7.60
N LYS A 499 -21.70 -17.20 7.61
CA LYS A 499 -22.65 -17.97 6.79
C LYS A 499 -22.38 -17.80 5.29
N ALA A 500 -22.16 -16.56 4.83
CA ALA A 500 -21.87 -16.28 3.42
C ALA A 500 -20.55 -16.93 2.96
N LEU A 501 -19.53 -16.87 3.81
CA LEU A 501 -18.24 -17.52 3.58
C LEU A 501 -18.40 -19.04 3.48
N LEU A 502 -19.13 -19.66 4.41
CA LEU A 502 -19.35 -21.11 4.43
C LEU A 502 -20.22 -21.58 3.26
N LYS A 503 -21.23 -20.80 2.87
CA LYS A 503 -22.00 -21.03 1.64
C LYS A 503 -21.09 -21.05 0.41
N THR A 504 -20.15 -20.11 0.33
CA THR A 504 -19.15 -20.09 -0.75
C THR A 504 -18.23 -21.31 -0.66
N ALA A 505 -17.77 -21.68 0.55
CA ALA A 505 -16.90 -22.81 0.76
C ALA A 505 -17.54 -24.14 0.32
N LYS A 506 -18.84 -24.37 0.56
CA LYS A 506 -19.56 -25.56 0.06
C LYS A 506 -19.47 -25.74 -1.45
N THR A 507 -19.31 -24.65 -2.20
CA THR A 507 -19.18 -24.70 -3.68
C THR A 507 -17.73 -24.76 -4.15
N LYS A 508 -16.79 -24.27 -3.35
CA LYS A 508 -15.38 -24.06 -3.75
C LYS A 508 -14.41 -25.06 -3.13
N VAL A 509 -14.78 -25.72 -2.05
CA VAL A 509 -13.94 -26.66 -1.31
C VAL A 509 -14.43 -28.08 -1.58
N SER A 510 -13.68 -28.81 -2.41
CA SER A 510 -14.01 -30.20 -2.73
C SER A 510 -14.04 -31.06 -1.46
N GLY A 511 -15.12 -31.85 -1.29
CA GLY A 511 -15.30 -32.72 -0.13
C GLY A 511 -15.86 -32.04 1.12
N PHE A 512 -16.19 -30.75 1.08
CA PHE A 512 -16.85 -30.05 2.17
C PHE A 512 -18.34 -29.85 1.91
N ASP A 513 -19.20 -30.45 2.75
CA ASP A 513 -20.67 -30.38 2.65
C ASP A 513 -21.33 -29.57 3.79
N GLY A 514 -20.57 -29.17 4.81
CA GLY A 514 -21.05 -28.45 6.00
C GLY A 514 -21.68 -29.32 7.09
N SER A 515 -21.64 -30.65 6.96
CA SER A 515 -22.21 -31.58 7.95
C SER A 515 -21.38 -31.69 9.23
N ASP A 516 -20.06 -31.52 9.14
CA ASP A 516 -19.14 -31.48 10.28
C ASP A 516 -18.82 -30.04 10.70
N TRP A 517 -19.30 -29.67 11.88
CA TRP A 517 -19.09 -28.32 12.43
C TRP A 517 -17.63 -28.02 12.75
N ARG A 518 -16.79 -29.02 13.08
CA ARG A 518 -15.37 -28.78 13.37
C ARG A 518 -14.64 -28.35 12.11
N THR A 519 -14.83 -29.12 11.04
CA THR A 519 -14.30 -28.80 9.72
C THR A 519 -14.82 -27.44 9.23
N ALA A 520 -16.12 -27.19 9.37
CA ALA A 520 -16.72 -25.90 9.01
C ALA A 520 -16.07 -24.74 9.78
N LEU A 521 -15.85 -24.88 11.08
CA LEU A 521 -15.25 -23.84 11.91
C LEU A 521 -13.81 -23.54 11.47
N TRP A 522 -13.01 -24.57 11.20
CA TRP A 522 -11.66 -24.39 10.68
C TRP A 522 -11.64 -23.69 9.32
N ILE A 523 -12.52 -24.09 8.39
CA ILE A 523 -12.65 -23.43 7.09
C ILE A 523 -13.04 -21.96 7.26
N MET A 524 -14.01 -21.68 8.14
CA MET A 524 -14.46 -20.32 8.43
C MET A 524 -13.31 -19.47 9.00
N ASP A 525 -12.61 -19.94 10.03
CA ASP A 525 -11.49 -19.20 10.65
C ASP A 525 -10.34 -18.97 9.67
N ILE A 526 -9.97 -19.99 8.87
CA ILE A 526 -8.91 -19.90 7.87
C ILE A 526 -9.24 -18.83 6.83
N ARG A 527 -10.49 -18.80 6.34
CA ARG A 527 -10.91 -17.86 5.30
C ARG A 527 -11.16 -16.46 5.84
N HIS A 528 -11.69 -16.32 7.05
CA HIS A 528 -11.83 -15.03 7.74
C HIS A 528 -10.46 -14.38 7.92
N GLN A 529 -9.46 -15.14 8.40
CA GLN A 529 -8.11 -14.61 8.60
C GLN A 529 -7.25 -14.59 7.32
N GLY A 530 -7.72 -15.17 6.21
CA GLY A 530 -6.97 -15.25 4.95
C GLY A 530 -5.72 -16.14 5.03
N ARG A 531 -5.74 -17.22 5.84
CA ARG A 531 -4.59 -18.11 6.04
C ARG A 531 -4.29 -19.05 4.86
N ALA A 532 -5.29 -19.35 4.03
CA ALA A 532 -5.14 -20.23 2.86
C ALA A 532 -6.25 -20.00 1.83
N SER A 533 -5.97 -20.35 0.57
CA SER A 533 -6.90 -20.35 -0.57
C SER A 533 -7.91 -21.51 -0.52
N TYR A 534 -8.95 -21.44 -1.36
CA TYR A 534 -9.93 -22.53 -1.48
C TYR A 534 -9.32 -23.83 -2.06
N ASP A 535 -8.29 -23.72 -2.89
CA ASP A 535 -7.59 -24.89 -3.45
C ASP A 535 -6.77 -25.60 -2.36
N GLU A 536 -6.07 -24.85 -1.52
CA GLU A 536 -5.36 -25.39 -0.36
C GLU A 536 -6.32 -26.04 0.65
N LEU A 537 -7.51 -25.45 0.84
CA LEU A 537 -8.56 -26.06 1.65
C LEU A 537 -9.05 -27.38 1.05
N SER A 538 -9.26 -27.44 -0.27
CA SER A 538 -9.67 -28.67 -0.97
C SER A 538 -8.61 -29.77 -0.82
N ALA A 539 -7.33 -29.40 -0.95
CA ALA A 539 -6.21 -30.33 -0.75
C ALA A 539 -6.17 -30.85 0.70
N ALA A 540 -6.42 -29.97 1.69
CA ALA A 540 -6.51 -30.38 3.09
C ALA A 540 -7.71 -31.31 3.34
N MET A 541 -8.86 -31.04 2.70
CA MET A 541 -10.07 -31.87 2.80
C MET A 541 -9.91 -33.27 2.20
N ALA A 542 -9.05 -33.43 1.19
CA ALA A 542 -8.73 -34.73 0.58
C ALA A 542 -7.79 -35.60 1.44
N SER A 543 -7.24 -35.06 2.53
CA SER A 543 -6.36 -35.79 3.46
C SER A 543 -7.13 -36.88 4.23
N ALA A 544 -6.42 -37.95 4.62
CA ALA A 544 -6.96 -38.96 5.54
C ALA A 544 -7.37 -38.40 6.92
N ALA A 545 -6.87 -37.21 7.29
CA ALA A 545 -7.27 -36.48 8.49
C ALA A 545 -7.48 -34.99 8.16
N PRO A 546 -8.66 -34.62 7.63
CA PRO A 546 -8.95 -33.26 7.15
C PRO A 546 -8.71 -32.17 8.19
N GLU A 547 -9.25 -32.32 9.40
CA GLU A 547 -9.09 -31.33 10.48
C GLU A 547 -7.62 -31.10 10.87
N LYS A 548 -6.82 -32.17 10.90
CA LYS A 548 -5.38 -32.08 11.18
C LYS A 548 -4.63 -31.38 10.04
N ALA A 549 -5.06 -31.58 8.79
CA ALA A 549 -4.47 -30.91 7.63
C ALA A 549 -4.84 -29.41 7.61
N LEU A 550 -6.10 -29.06 7.88
CA LEU A 550 -6.58 -27.68 7.95
C LEU A 550 -5.80 -26.86 8.99
N ARG A 551 -5.53 -27.43 10.18
CA ARG A 551 -4.71 -26.79 11.23
C ARG A 551 -3.28 -26.45 10.80
N LYS A 552 -2.72 -27.15 9.81
CA LYS A 552 -1.36 -26.88 9.32
C LYS A 552 -1.29 -25.66 8.40
N LEU A 553 -2.42 -25.24 7.84
CA LEU A 553 -2.47 -24.11 6.90
C LEU A 553 -2.15 -22.78 7.63
N GLY A 554 -1.04 -22.16 7.23
CA GLY A 554 -0.53 -20.93 7.83
C GLY A 554 0.19 -21.11 9.18
N LEU A 555 0.50 -22.35 9.60
CA LEU A 555 1.04 -22.65 10.94
C LEU A 555 2.30 -21.85 11.30
N ALA A 556 3.20 -21.64 10.34
CA ALA A 556 4.45 -20.89 10.56
C ALA A 556 4.21 -19.45 11.02
N ARG A 557 3.10 -18.82 10.61
CA ARG A 557 2.77 -17.42 10.93
C ARG A 557 1.69 -17.28 12.00
N PHE A 558 0.78 -18.26 12.13
CA PHE A 558 -0.43 -18.15 12.95
C PHE A 558 -0.52 -19.17 14.09
N LYS A 559 0.64 -19.64 14.59
CA LYS A 559 0.73 -20.68 15.62
C LYS A 559 -0.13 -20.40 16.87
N GLU A 560 -0.07 -19.20 17.41
CA GLU A 560 -0.83 -18.83 18.61
C GLU A 560 -2.33 -18.82 18.36
N ARG A 561 -2.76 -18.24 17.23
CA ARG A 561 -4.16 -18.25 16.79
C ARG A 561 -4.70 -19.68 16.69
N ILE A 562 -3.96 -20.56 16.00
CA ILE A 562 -4.36 -21.96 15.81
C ILE A 562 -4.52 -22.66 17.15
N ARG A 563 -3.58 -22.46 18.09
CA ARG A 563 -3.69 -23.01 19.45
C ARG A 563 -4.92 -22.49 20.19
N THR A 564 -5.23 -21.20 20.08
CA THR A 564 -6.42 -20.60 20.72
C THR A 564 -7.71 -21.19 20.17
N VAL A 565 -7.83 -21.29 18.84
CA VAL A 565 -9.01 -21.88 18.18
C VAL A 565 -9.16 -23.35 18.55
N GLU A 566 -8.07 -24.13 18.47
CA GLU A 566 -8.05 -25.55 18.83
C GLU A 566 -8.50 -25.80 20.27
N ALA A 567 -7.95 -25.06 21.24
CA ALA A 567 -8.36 -25.19 22.63
C ALA A 567 -9.85 -24.88 22.84
N ALA A 568 -10.42 -23.94 22.08
CA ALA A 568 -11.84 -23.62 22.16
C ALA A 568 -12.73 -24.68 21.49
N VAL A 569 -12.32 -25.22 20.34
CA VAL A 569 -12.99 -26.33 19.65
C VAL A 569 -13.08 -27.55 20.56
N GLU A 570 -12.01 -27.91 21.26
CA GLU A 570 -12.02 -29.05 22.19
C GLU A 570 -12.96 -28.83 23.38
N ARG A 571 -13.00 -27.60 23.94
CA ARG A 571 -13.96 -27.26 25.00
C ARG A 571 -15.41 -27.36 24.53
N MET A 572 -15.70 -26.88 23.32
CA MET A 572 -17.04 -26.95 22.73
C MET A 572 -17.46 -28.38 22.41
N ALA A 573 -16.52 -29.22 21.99
CA ALA A 573 -16.77 -30.64 21.78
C ALA A 573 -17.09 -31.35 23.09
N ALA A 574 -16.31 -31.08 24.15
CA ALA A 574 -16.52 -31.68 25.47
C ALA A 574 -17.86 -31.28 26.12
N SER A 575 -18.36 -30.07 25.83
CA SER A 575 -19.65 -29.61 26.38
C SER A 575 -20.87 -30.14 25.63
N GLY A 576 -20.70 -30.67 24.42
CA GLY A 576 -21.81 -31.11 23.58
C GLY A 576 -22.69 -29.97 23.03
N VAL A 577 -22.31 -28.70 23.20
CA VAL A 577 -23.13 -27.54 22.79
C VAL A 577 -23.39 -27.49 21.28
N MET A 578 -22.51 -28.10 20.48
CA MET A 578 -22.61 -28.20 19.02
C MET A 578 -23.30 -29.48 18.54
N THR A 579 -23.91 -30.27 19.42
CA THR A 579 -24.61 -31.50 19.03
C THR A 579 -25.71 -31.18 18.03
N GLY A 580 -25.72 -31.91 16.91
CA GLY A 580 -26.70 -31.74 15.83
C GLY A 580 -26.51 -30.51 14.95
N PHE A 581 -25.53 -29.65 15.23
CA PHE A 581 -25.30 -28.43 14.44
C PHE A 581 -24.72 -28.75 13.06
N ARG A 582 -25.24 -28.10 12.02
CA ARG A 582 -24.76 -28.15 10.64
C ARG A 582 -24.81 -26.74 10.05
N VAL A 583 -23.80 -26.40 9.24
CA VAL A 583 -23.72 -25.10 8.55
C VAL A 583 -24.28 -25.20 7.14
#